data_AF-A0A136HVR4-F1
#
_entry.id   AF-A0A136HVR4-F1
#
_cell.length_a   1.000
_cell.length_b   1.000
_cell.length_c   1.000
_cell.angle_alpha   90.00
_cell.angle_beta   90.00
_cell.angle_gamma   90.00
#
_symmetry.space_group_name_H-M   'P 1'
#
loop_
_entity.id
_entity.type
_entity.pdbx_description
1 polymer ?
#
loop_
_entity_poly.entity_id
_entity_poly.type
_entity_poly.pdbx_seq_one_letter_code
_entity_poly.pdbx_strand_id
1 'polypeptide(L)'
;SIDDIEATSEPATNEFTLTLDVRDGAFIPYFLNKGWNNSEVTIFEQHGDESGVIITLNVFEGFIDSREIIRKTMKIDVVLASVWADFEKQAGTKTNSGSHQKYYPDDTAFDHVARAKRKIYWGKNAPVASSSGSSSGSGRFDLPRITQQV
;
A
#
# COMPACT_ATOMS: atom_id res chain seq x y z
N SER A 1 -28.03 0.67 5.94
CA SER A 1 -28.61 1.87 5.32
C SER A 1 -27.63 2.36 4.29
N ILE A 2 -28.11 2.77 3.13
CA ILE A 2 -27.29 3.36 2.08
C ILE A 2 -27.74 4.81 1.89
N ASP A 3 -26.77 5.72 1.79
CA ASP A 3 -27.02 7.12 1.44
C ASP A 3 -27.32 7.24 -0.06
N ASP A 4 -27.86 8.39 -0.48
CA ASP A 4 -28.24 8.60 -1.88
C ASP A 4 -26.99 8.61 -2.77
N ILE A 5 -27.04 7.85 -3.88
CA ILE A 5 -25.90 7.68 -4.78
C ILE A 5 -26.11 8.59 -5.98
N GLU A 6 -25.42 9.74 -5.97
CA GLU A 6 -25.45 10.68 -7.08
C GLU A 6 -24.43 10.28 -8.15
N ALA A 7 -24.92 9.91 -9.33
CA ALA A 7 -24.08 9.64 -10.50
C ALA A 7 -23.84 10.95 -11.27
N THR A 8 -22.60 11.46 -11.23
CA THR A 8 -22.20 12.62 -12.03
C THR A 8 -21.55 12.18 -13.35
N SER A 9 -21.75 12.96 -14.41
CA SER A 9 -21.14 12.76 -15.72
C SER A 9 -19.66 13.15 -15.78
N GLU A 10 -19.20 13.95 -14.82
CA GLU A 10 -17.79 14.34 -14.70
C GLU A 10 -17.05 13.35 -13.78
N PRO A 11 -15.78 13.03 -14.05
CA PRO A 11 -15.00 12.17 -13.16
C PRO A 11 -14.80 12.90 -11.83
N ALA A 12 -15.57 12.51 -10.82
CA ALA A 12 -15.48 13.04 -9.47
C ALA A 12 -15.17 11.91 -8.49
N THR A 13 -14.39 12.24 -7.46
CA THR A 13 -14.17 11.40 -6.28
C THR A 13 -15.47 11.40 -5.47
N ASN A 14 -16.46 10.63 -5.93
CA ASN A 14 -17.69 10.42 -5.17
C ASN A 14 -17.38 9.52 -3.99
N GLU A 15 -17.69 9.99 -2.79
CA GLU A 15 -17.63 9.24 -1.54
C GLU A 15 -19.03 9.17 -0.93
N PHE A 16 -19.43 8.00 -0.44
CA PHE A 16 -20.64 7.86 0.35
C PHE A 16 -20.48 6.82 1.45
N THR A 17 -21.32 6.92 2.47
CA THR A 17 -21.26 6.06 3.65
C THR A 17 -22.29 4.95 3.55
N LEU A 18 -21.84 3.72 3.74
CA LEU A 18 -22.68 2.54 3.87
C LEU A 18 -22.67 2.06 5.32
N THR A 19 -23.83 2.11 5.98
CA THR A 19 -24.00 1.57 7.33
C THR A 19 -24.46 0.12 7.26
N LEU A 20 -23.60 -0.80 7.70
CA LEU A 20 -23.91 -2.21 7.90
C LEU A 20 -24.41 -2.44 9.33
N ASP A 21 -25.60 -3.03 9.47
CA ASP A 21 -26.12 -3.50 10.76
C ASP A 21 -25.56 -4.89 11.05
N VAL A 22 -24.68 -4.99 12.05
CA VAL A 22 -23.93 -6.20 12.36
C VAL A 22 -24.44 -6.78 13.68
N ARG A 23 -25.63 -7.37 13.62
CA ARG A 23 -26.24 -8.03 14.79
C ARG A 23 -25.54 -9.34 15.15
N ASP A 24 -24.88 -9.97 14.19
CA ASP A 24 -24.06 -11.15 14.43
C ASP A 24 -22.64 -10.77 14.82
N GLY A 25 -22.27 -11.09 16.07
CA GLY A 25 -20.95 -10.80 16.62
C GLY A 25 -19.79 -11.50 15.90
N ALA A 26 -20.05 -12.54 15.11
CA ALA A 26 -19.02 -13.24 14.33
C ALA A 26 -18.57 -12.46 13.07
N PHE A 27 -19.40 -11.55 12.56
CA PHE A 27 -19.09 -10.83 11.33
C PHE A 27 -17.99 -9.78 11.51
N ILE A 28 -17.97 -9.06 12.64
CA ILE A 28 -16.93 -8.06 12.94
C ILE A 28 -15.52 -8.68 12.85
N PRO A 29 -15.16 -9.72 13.62
CA PRO A 29 -13.82 -10.29 13.54
C PRO A 29 -13.49 -10.87 12.16
N TYR A 30 -14.48 -11.42 11.45
CA TYR A 30 -14.30 -11.88 10.07
C TYR A 30 -13.92 -10.72 9.13
N PHE A 31 -14.69 -9.63 9.17
CA PHE A 31 -14.43 -8.42 8.39
C PHE A 31 -13.08 -7.77 8.73
N LEU A 32 -12.70 -7.76 10.01
CA LEU A 32 -11.42 -7.23 10.47
C LEU A 32 -10.23 -8.05 9.94
N ASN A 33 -10.35 -9.38 9.92
CA ASN A 33 -9.26 -10.29 9.56
C ASN A 33 -9.04 -10.43 8.05
N LYS A 34 -10.09 -10.29 7.23
CA LYS A 34 -10.02 -10.58 5.79
C LYS A 34 -9.22 -9.55 4.97
N GLY A 35 -8.85 -8.42 5.57
CA GLY A 35 -8.23 -7.29 4.88
C GLY A 35 -9.28 -6.53 4.07
N TRP A 36 -9.67 -5.37 4.56
CA TRP A 36 -10.80 -4.57 4.08
C TRP A 36 -10.33 -3.32 3.32
N ASN A 37 -9.15 -2.79 3.68
CA ASN A 37 -8.61 -1.58 3.08
C ASN A 37 -8.33 -1.82 1.58
N ASN A 38 -8.83 -0.94 0.73
CA ASN A 38 -8.69 -1.00 -0.73
C ASN A 38 -9.27 -2.29 -1.33
N SER A 39 -10.29 -2.85 -0.68
CA SER A 39 -11.08 -3.95 -1.23
C SER A 39 -12.12 -3.41 -2.20
N GLU A 40 -12.30 -4.12 -3.32
CA GLU A 40 -13.29 -3.81 -4.34
C GLU A 40 -14.71 -4.04 -3.83
N VAL A 41 -15.62 -3.12 -4.18
CA VAL A 41 -17.03 -3.16 -3.84
C VAL A 41 -17.86 -2.81 -5.07
N THR A 42 -18.89 -3.62 -5.32
CA THR A 42 -19.90 -3.37 -6.35
C THR A 42 -21.28 -3.39 -5.70
N ILE A 43 -22.10 -2.39 -6.02
CA ILE A 43 -23.45 -2.25 -5.51
C ILE A 43 -24.43 -2.45 -6.65
N PHE A 44 -25.35 -3.40 -6.43
CA PHE A 44 -26.40 -3.73 -7.38
C PHE A 44 -27.75 -3.26 -6.87
N GLU A 45 -28.50 -2.56 -7.70
CA GLU A 45 -29.92 -2.30 -7.51
C GLU A 45 -30.72 -3.38 -8.24
N GLN A 46 -31.74 -3.91 -7.58
CA GLN A 46 -32.58 -4.97 -8.10
C GLN A 46 -34.04 -4.51 -8.13
N HIS A 47 -34.63 -4.47 -9.31
CA HIS A 47 -36.04 -4.20 -9.51
C HIS A 47 -36.78 -5.50 -9.82
N GLY A 48 -37.71 -5.88 -8.95
CA GLY A 48 -38.59 -7.02 -9.16
C GLY A 48 -39.98 -6.56 -9.62
N ASP A 49 -40.52 -7.22 -10.64
CA ASP A 49 -41.94 -7.12 -11.03
C ASP A 49 -42.79 -8.19 -10.32
N GLU A 50 -44.11 -8.00 -10.25
CA GLU A 50 -45.09 -8.97 -9.71
C GLU A 50 -45.02 -10.33 -10.42
N SER A 51 -44.54 -10.34 -11.68
CA SER A 51 -44.32 -11.54 -12.49
C SER A 51 -43.05 -12.33 -12.12
N GLY A 52 -42.24 -11.84 -11.16
CA GLY A 52 -41.01 -12.49 -10.72
C GLY A 52 -39.78 -12.25 -11.59
N VAL A 53 -39.85 -11.32 -12.55
CA VAL A 53 -38.67 -10.88 -13.33
C VAL A 53 -37.85 -9.92 -12.47
N ILE A 54 -36.57 -10.25 -12.26
CA ILE A 54 -35.62 -9.42 -11.51
C ILE A 54 -34.63 -8.81 -12.50
N ILE A 55 -34.67 -7.48 -12.62
CA ILE A 55 -33.69 -6.71 -13.37
C ILE A 55 -32.64 -6.25 -12.37
N THR A 56 -31.36 -6.54 -12.63
CA THR A 56 -30.23 -6.12 -11.80
C THR A 56 -29.43 -5.07 -12.55
N LEU A 57 -29.23 -3.91 -11.93
CA LEU A 57 -28.46 -2.79 -12.44
C LEU A 57 -27.25 -2.56 -11.53
N ASN A 58 -26.07 -2.38 -12.11
CA ASN A 58 -24.89 -1.94 -11.36
C ASN A 58 -25.01 -0.42 -11.16
N VAL A 59 -25.09 0.02 -9.91
CA VAL A 59 -25.26 1.43 -9.55
C VAL A 59 -23.93 2.06 -9.12
N PHE A 60 -23.03 1.27 -8.53
CA PHE A 60 -21.76 1.78 -8.05
C PHE A 60 -20.66 0.73 -8.06
N GLU A 61 -19.46 1.16 -8.44
CA GLU A 61 -18.23 0.38 -8.39
C GLU A 61 -17.11 1.25 -7.80
N GLY A 62 -16.35 0.67 -6.86
CA GLY A 62 -15.30 1.40 -6.17
C GLY A 62 -14.57 0.56 -5.13
N PHE A 63 -13.96 1.26 -4.17
CA PHE A 63 -13.12 0.66 -3.14
C PHE A 63 -13.55 1.11 -1.75
N ILE A 64 -13.27 0.27 -0.74
CA ILE A 64 -13.38 0.68 0.66
C ILE A 64 -12.17 1.55 1.02
N ASP A 65 -12.43 2.80 1.37
CA ASP A 65 -11.40 3.73 1.83
C ASP A 65 -11.25 3.71 3.35
N SER A 66 -12.35 3.91 4.08
CA SER A 66 -12.32 3.97 5.54
C SER A 66 -13.47 3.19 6.18
N ARG A 67 -13.33 2.91 7.48
CA ARG A 67 -14.36 2.25 8.28
C ARG A 67 -14.41 2.83 9.70
N GLU A 68 -15.61 2.85 10.26
CA GLU A 68 -15.87 3.15 11.66
C GLU A 68 -16.73 2.04 12.28
N ILE A 69 -16.37 1.61 13.50
CA ILE A 69 -17.11 0.56 14.22
C ILE A 69 -17.80 1.19 15.42
N ILE A 70 -19.12 1.31 15.34
CA ILE A 70 -19.96 1.82 16.42
C ILE A 70 -20.38 0.65 17.31
N ARG A 71 -19.57 0.36 18.32
CA ARG A 71 -19.80 -0.77 19.27
C ARG A 71 -21.13 -0.67 20.02
N LYS A 72 -21.62 0.53 20.32
CA LYS A 72 -22.86 0.72 21.09
C LYS A 72 -24.09 0.20 20.34
N THR A 73 -24.11 0.37 19.03
CA THR A 73 -25.23 0.00 18.16
C THR A 73 -24.93 -1.24 17.33
N MET A 74 -23.75 -1.83 17.48
CA MET A 74 -23.25 -2.94 16.65
C MET A 74 -23.35 -2.64 15.14
N LYS A 75 -22.92 -1.44 14.75
CA LYS A 75 -22.91 -0.98 13.35
C LYS A 75 -21.50 -0.79 12.86
N ILE A 76 -21.29 -1.03 11.57
CA ILE A 76 -20.06 -0.69 10.86
C ILE A 76 -20.44 0.32 9.78
N ASP A 77 -19.89 1.52 9.88
CA ASP A 77 -19.97 2.51 8.83
C ASP A 77 -18.75 2.34 7.94
N VAL A 78 -18.97 2.19 6.64
CA VAL A 78 -17.93 1.99 5.65
C VAL A 78 -18.02 3.13 4.65
N VAL A 79 -16.92 3.85 4.47
CA VAL A 79 -16.82 4.88 3.44
C VAL A 79 -16.31 4.22 2.17
N LEU A 80 -17.11 4.32 1.13
CA LEU A 80 -16.80 3.82 -0.20
C LEU A 80 -16.36 4.99 -1.07
N ALA A 81 -15.24 4.80 -1.75
CA ALA A 81 -14.69 5.77 -2.68
C ALA A 81 -14.79 5.22 -4.11
N SER A 82 -15.14 6.08 -5.05
CA SER A 82 -15.17 5.73 -6.47
C SER A 82 -13.77 5.35 -6.99
N VAL A 83 -13.72 4.62 -8.11
CA VAL A 83 -12.48 4.32 -8.86
C VAL A 83 -11.69 5.59 -9.21
N TRP A 84 -12.37 6.74 -9.33
CA TRP A 84 -11.74 8.03 -9.61
C TRP A 84 -10.95 8.62 -8.44
N ALA A 85 -11.14 8.13 -7.21
CA ALA A 85 -10.44 8.63 -6.02
C ALA A 85 -8.90 8.53 -6.16
N ASP A 86 -8.42 7.49 -6.84
CA ASP A 86 -6.98 7.30 -7.07
C ASP A 86 -6.40 8.27 -8.12
N PHE A 87 -7.22 8.96 -8.93
CA PHE A 87 -6.73 9.95 -9.89
C PHE A 87 -6.28 11.25 -9.22
N GLU A 88 -6.92 11.65 -8.12
CA GLU A 88 -6.54 12.84 -7.36
C GLU A 88 -5.37 12.59 -6.40
N LYS A 89 -5.02 11.32 -6.20
CA LYS A 89 -3.90 10.91 -5.36
C LYS A 89 -2.59 11.36 -5.99
N GLN A 90 -1.87 12.22 -5.27
CA GLN A 90 -0.52 12.61 -5.67
C GLN A 90 0.40 11.38 -5.61
N ALA A 91 0.72 10.83 -6.77
CA ALA A 91 1.69 9.75 -6.90
C ALA A 91 3.08 10.27 -6.51
N GLY A 92 3.62 9.74 -5.42
CA GLY A 92 4.99 10.00 -4.99
C GLY A 92 5.62 8.73 -4.46
N THR A 93 6.73 8.29 -5.06
CA THR A 93 7.48 7.14 -4.55
C THR A 93 8.29 7.58 -3.33
N LYS A 94 7.72 7.40 -2.13
CA LYS A 94 8.47 7.46 -0.88
C LYS A 94 8.96 6.05 -0.55
N THR A 95 10.18 5.71 -0.95
CA THR A 95 10.81 4.44 -0.54
C THR A 95 11.29 4.55 0.90
N ASN A 96 10.53 3.98 1.83
CA ASN A 96 10.94 3.79 3.22
C ASN A 96 11.10 2.29 3.54
N SER A 97 11.76 1.97 4.65
CA SER A 97 12.02 0.58 5.07
C SER A 97 10.73 -0.27 5.11
N GLY A 98 9.65 0.27 5.69
CA GLY A 98 8.36 -0.43 5.76
C GLY A 98 7.70 -0.67 4.39
N SER A 99 7.80 0.26 3.45
CA SER A 99 7.25 0.13 2.09
C SER A 99 7.96 -0.96 1.29
N HIS A 100 9.26 -1.14 1.55
CA HIS A 100 10.07 -2.18 0.92
C HIS A 100 9.82 -3.55 1.56
N GLN A 101 9.74 -3.59 2.89
CA GLN A 101 9.46 -4.81 3.66
C GLN A 101 8.07 -5.39 3.39
N LYS A 102 7.14 -4.59 2.85
CA LYS A 102 5.85 -5.08 2.36
C LYS A 102 6.00 -6.17 1.27
N TYR A 103 7.01 -6.03 0.40
CA TYR A 103 7.30 -6.97 -0.68
C TYR A 103 8.47 -7.90 -0.36
N TYR A 104 9.41 -7.44 0.46
CA TYR A 104 10.62 -8.16 0.84
C TYR A 104 10.81 -8.11 2.37
N PRO A 105 10.11 -8.97 3.13
CA PRO A 105 10.06 -8.90 4.60
C PRO A 105 11.44 -8.94 5.28
N ASP A 106 12.38 -9.67 4.68
CA ASP A 106 13.73 -9.88 5.23
C ASP A 106 14.75 -8.81 4.76
N ASP A 107 14.37 -7.87 3.90
CA ASP A 107 15.29 -6.87 3.36
C ASP A 107 15.35 -5.60 4.24
N THR A 108 16.55 -5.32 4.76
CA THR A 108 16.86 -4.17 5.63
C THR A 108 17.76 -3.12 4.96
N ALA A 109 17.93 -3.18 3.62
CA ALA A 109 18.84 -2.29 2.90
C ALA A 109 18.60 -0.80 3.24
N PHE A 110 17.34 -0.38 3.28
CA PHE A 110 16.95 1.01 3.57
C PHE A 110 17.31 1.49 4.98
N ASP A 111 17.45 0.59 5.96
CA ASP A 111 17.90 0.94 7.32
C ASP A 111 19.41 1.21 7.38
N HIS A 112 20.16 0.71 6.38
CA HIS A 112 21.61 0.79 6.34
C HIS A 112 22.16 1.80 5.31
N VAL A 113 21.33 2.31 4.38
CA VAL A 113 21.74 3.33 3.39
C VAL A 113 22.36 4.56 4.05
N ALA A 114 21.85 5.00 5.21
CA ALA A 114 22.40 6.16 5.93
C ALA A 114 23.83 5.93 6.45
N ARG A 115 24.22 4.67 6.69
CA ARG A 115 25.58 4.28 7.11
C ARG A 115 26.55 4.18 5.92
N ALA A 116 26.03 4.04 4.71
CA ALA A 116 26.82 3.97 3.48
C ALA A 116 27.37 5.34 3.01
N LYS A 117 27.66 6.27 3.94
CA LYS A 117 28.31 7.55 3.63
C LYS A 117 29.83 7.38 3.48
N ARG A 118 30.27 6.50 2.58
CA ARG A 118 31.68 6.48 2.18
C ARG A 118 31.91 7.59 1.17
N LYS A 119 32.86 8.49 1.44
CA LYS A 119 33.26 9.52 0.47
C LYS A 119 33.92 8.84 -0.74
N ILE A 120 33.25 8.90 -1.88
CA ILE A 120 33.79 8.40 -3.14
C ILE A 120 34.61 9.53 -3.77
N TYR A 121 35.89 9.29 -4.02
CA TYR A 121 36.76 10.22 -4.71
C TYR A 121 36.75 9.87 -6.20
N TRP A 122 36.23 10.79 -7.03
CA TRP A 122 36.18 10.62 -8.48
C TRP A 122 37.35 11.37 -9.14
N GLY A 123 38.09 10.71 -10.04
CA GLY A 123 39.19 11.33 -10.80
C GLY A 123 40.43 11.74 -9.99
N LYS A 124 40.47 11.52 -8.67
CA LYS A 124 41.63 11.73 -7.80
C LYS A 124 41.74 10.57 -6.81
N ASN A 125 42.97 10.16 -6.51
CA ASN A 125 43.22 9.12 -5.51
C ASN A 125 42.66 9.58 -4.15
N ALA A 126 42.03 8.66 -3.43
CA ALA A 126 41.60 8.92 -2.06
C ALA A 126 42.82 9.34 -1.21
N PRO A 127 42.68 10.35 -0.34
CA PRO A 127 43.75 10.71 0.57
C PRO A 127 44.02 9.50 1.48
N VAL A 128 45.18 8.88 1.31
CA VAL A 128 45.69 7.92 2.28
C VAL A 128 45.96 8.69 3.56
N ALA A 129 45.38 8.25 4.67
CA ALA A 129 45.73 8.79 5.97
C ALA A 129 47.22 8.48 6.20
N SER A 130 48.08 9.48 6.05
CA SER A 130 49.48 9.37 6.41
C SER A 130 49.60 9.43 7.93
N SER A 131 49.18 8.36 8.62
CA SER A 131 49.64 8.12 9.97
C SER A 131 51.09 7.68 9.86
N SER A 132 52.01 8.51 10.36
CA SER A 132 53.36 8.12 10.72
C SER A 132 53.25 6.98 11.76
N GLY A 133 53.23 5.74 11.29
CA GLY A 133 52.97 4.57 12.11
C GLY A 133 52.78 3.36 11.20
N SER A 134 53.83 2.56 11.10
CA SER A 134 53.96 1.36 10.28
C SER A 134 52.78 0.40 10.47
N SER A 135 51.87 0.34 9.49
CA SER A 135 51.16 -0.89 9.13
C SER A 135 50.54 -0.71 7.74
N SER A 136 51.12 -1.41 6.77
CA SER A 136 50.70 -1.42 5.37
C SER A 136 49.40 -2.21 5.21
N GLY A 137 48.27 -1.59 5.53
CA GLY A 137 46.94 -2.05 5.16
C GLY A 137 46.51 -1.41 3.84
N SER A 138 47.10 -1.83 2.72
CA SER A 138 46.67 -1.38 1.41
C SER A 138 45.25 -1.90 1.15
N GLY A 139 44.26 -1.00 1.09
CA GLY A 139 42.90 -1.26 0.61
C GLY A 139 42.84 -1.54 -0.89
N ARG A 140 43.67 -2.48 -1.35
CA ARG A 140 43.57 -3.08 -2.68
C ARG A 140 42.63 -4.27 -2.56
N PHE A 141 41.57 -4.29 -3.35
CA PHE A 141 40.82 -5.51 -3.60
C PHE A 141 41.78 -6.52 -4.23
N ASP A 142 42.12 -7.59 -3.51
CA ASP A 142 42.85 -8.71 -4.10
C ASP A 142 41.94 -9.36 -5.15
N LEU A 143 42.28 -9.15 -6.42
CA LEU A 143 41.69 -9.89 -7.52
C LEU A 143 42.01 -11.38 -7.32
N PRO A 144 41.04 -12.30 -7.48
CA PRO A 144 41.31 -13.72 -7.31
C PRO A 144 42.37 -14.16 -8.32
N ARG A 145 43.47 -14.74 -7.83
CA ARG A 145 44.51 -15.33 -8.69
C ARG A 145 43.92 -16.51 -9.46
N ILE A 146 43.68 -16.32 -10.75
CA ILE A 146 43.42 -17.42 -11.68
C ILE A 146 44.75 -18.14 -11.90
N THR A 147 44.92 -19.28 -11.25
CA THR A 147 46.05 -20.18 -11.49
C THR A 147 45.73 -21.02 -12.72
N GLN A 148 46.18 -20.61 -13.90
CA GLN A 148 46.31 -21.52 -15.04
C GLN A 148 47.65 -22.26 -14.90
N GLN A 149 47.60 -23.56 -14.60
CA GLN A 149 48.77 -24.43 -14.77
C GLN A 149 48.73 -25.00 -16.19
N VAL A 150 49.85 -24.87 -16.90
CA VAL A 150 50.23 -25.59 -18.13
C VAL A 150 51.02 -26.82 -17.69
#